data_AF-A0AAP2GSQ3-F1
#
_entry.id   AF-A0AAP2GSQ3-F1
#
_cell.length_a   1.000
_cell.length_b   1.000
_cell.length_c   1.000
_cell.angle_alpha   90.00
_cell.angle_beta   90.00
_cell.angle_gamma   90.00
#
_symmetry.space_group_name_H-M   'P 1'
#
loop_
_entity.id
_entity.type
_entity.pdbx_description
1 polymer ?
#
loop_
_entity_poly.entity_id
_entity_poly.type
_entity_poly.pdbx_seq_one_letter_code
_entity_poly.pdbx_strand_id
1 'polypeptide(L)'
;MKKAVFITGFNNWGKTTIINHVNLFNRSWYAWGQLQSIPGVNAHFVVENHSNDDYLGRLWLDRLKQRIWHVNNRPRNSAIDWDLFTALCPSIELTNNFIDLLNDPFFDDYEKHIFLIKYKWEHHAELIIKNILPLLPQIPNTFHYVIDHDALIIDPDDRTIAKTVEIKRILQTIFP
;
A
#
# COMPACT_ATOMS: atom_id res chain seq x y z
N MET A 1 12.25 0.87 -13.79
CA MET A 1 11.28 -0.13 -13.30
C MET A 1 10.25 0.61 -12.48
N LYS A 2 8.96 0.30 -12.61
CA LYS A 2 7.92 0.95 -11.78
C LYS A 2 7.98 0.39 -10.37
N LYS A 3 7.51 1.15 -9.40
CA LYS A 3 7.40 0.72 -8.01
C LYS A 3 5.95 0.59 -7.61
N ALA A 4 5.66 -0.44 -6.82
CA ALA A 4 4.36 -0.67 -6.21
C ALA A 4 4.53 -0.70 -4.70
N VAL A 5 3.93 0.25 -4.02
CA VAL A 5 3.91 0.35 -2.56
C VAL A 5 2.63 -0.27 -2.03
N PHE A 6 2.77 -1.20 -1.10
CA PHE A 6 1.67 -1.90 -0.45
C PHE A 6 1.65 -1.58 1.04
N ILE A 7 0.57 -0.97 1.53
CA ILE A 7 0.32 -0.87 2.98
C ILE A 7 -0.44 -2.12 3.42
N THR A 8 0.20 -2.91 4.26
CA THR A 8 -0.26 -4.24 4.64
C THR A 8 -0.63 -4.31 6.12
N GLY A 9 -1.81 -4.86 6.39
CA GLY A 9 -2.41 -5.09 7.70
C GLY A 9 -3.71 -5.88 7.52
N PHE A 10 -4.36 -6.37 8.59
CA PHE A 10 -5.59 -7.15 8.40
C PHE A 10 -6.76 -6.30 7.87
N ASN A 11 -7.86 -6.97 7.51
CA ASN A 11 -9.11 -6.34 7.17
C ASN A 11 -9.57 -5.32 8.24
N ASN A 12 -10.13 -4.18 7.82
CA ASN A 12 -10.58 -3.10 8.71
C ASN A 12 -9.51 -2.48 9.64
N TRP A 13 -8.21 -2.61 9.35
CA TRP A 13 -7.12 -2.15 10.22
C TRP A 13 -6.67 -0.70 10.05
N GLY A 14 -7.50 0.16 9.45
CA GLY A 14 -7.10 1.54 9.23
C GLY A 14 -5.96 1.67 8.21
N LYS A 15 -5.76 0.69 7.32
CA LYS A 15 -4.89 0.83 6.14
C LYS A 15 -5.34 2.04 5.31
N THR A 16 -6.65 2.12 5.05
CA THR A 16 -7.30 3.29 4.45
C THR A 16 -7.03 4.54 5.26
N THR A 17 -7.13 4.49 6.59
CA THR A 17 -6.84 5.63 7.48
C THR A 17 -5.40 6.10 7.34
N ILE A 18 -4.43 5.20 7.35
CA ILE A 18 -3.00 5.49 7.14
C ILE A 18 -2.81 6.15 5.77
N ILE A 19 -3.31 5.54 4.70
CA ILE A 19 -3.20 6.07 3.32
C ILE A 19 -3.80 7.48 3.22
N ASN A 20 -5.01 7.66 3.75
CA ASN A 20 -5.75 8.91 3.71
C ASN A 20 -5.16 9.99 4.65
N HIS A 21 -4.31 9.59 5.60
CA HIS A 21 -3.83 10.42 6.69
C HIS A 21 -3.12 11.70 6.21
N VAL A 22 -3.17 12.74 7.02
CA VAL A 22 -2.59 14.06 6.72
C VAL A 22 -1.09 13.98 6.41
N ASN A 23 -0.37 13.04 7.03
CA ASN A 23 1.07 12.85 6.84
C ASN A 23 1.45 12.03 5.60
N LEU A 24 0.50 11.36 4.94
CA LEU A 24 0.75 10.65 3.68
C LEU A 24 0.12 11.41 2.51
N PHE A 25 -1.16 11.20 2.22
CA PHE A 25 -1.80 11.86 1.07
C PHE A 25 -2.69 13.04 1.45
N ASN A 26 -3.17 13.13 2.70
CA ASN A 26 -4.14 14.13 3.14
C ASN A 26 -5.40 14.19 2.25
N ARG A 27 -6.01 13.03 2.00
CA ARG A 27 -7.17 12.88 1.10
C ARG A 27 -8.18 11.89 1.69
N SER A 28 -9.46 12.19 1.59
CA SER A 28 -10.54 11.25 1.93
C SER A 28 -10.98 10.39 0.74
N TRP A 29 -10.69 10.80 -0.49
CA TRP A 29 -11.10 10.13 -1.72
C TRP A 29 -10.09 10.31 -2.85
N TYR A 30 -10.01 9.30 -3.74
CA TYR A 30 -9.10 9.26 -4.87
C TYR A 30 -9.86 9.08 -6.18
N ALA A 31 -10.06 10.17 -6.91
CA ALA A 31 -10.75 10.15 -8.19
C ALA A 31 -9.99 9.34 -9.25
N TRP A 32 -10.71 8.63 -10.10
CA TRP A 32 -10.13 7.82 -11.17
C TRP A 32 -9.42 8.71 -12.21
N GLY A 33 -8.23 8.30 -12.65
CA GLY A 33 -7.40 9.07 -13.57
C GLY A 33 -6.65 10.25 -12.92
N GLN A 34 -6.68 10.40 -11.59
CA GLN A 34 -5.87 11.38 -10.88
C GLN A 34 -4.63 10.73 -10.28
N LEU A 35 -3.48 11.29 -10.59
CA LEU A 35 -2.24 11.03 -9.88
C LEU A 35 -2.22 11.81 -8.57
N GLN A 36 -1.62 11.22 -7.54
CA GLN A 36 -1.44 11.83 -6.23
C GLN A 36 0.04 11.96 -5.90
N SER A 37 0.38 12.87 -5.01
CA SER A 37 1.74 13.00 -4.48
C SER A 37 1.70 13.00 -2.96
N ILE A 38 2.78 12.51 -2.36
CA ILE A 38 3.03 12.63 -0.92
C ILE A 38 4.02 13.80 -0.77
N PRO A 39 3.71 14.85 0.01
CA PRO A 39 4.60 15.99 0.15
C PRO A 39 6.00 15.58 0.62
N GLY A 40 7.03 15.88 -0.18
CA GLY A 40 8.42 15.52 0.13
C GLY A 40 8.84 14.12 -0.28
N VAL A 41 8.03 13.38 -1.04
CA VAL A 41 8.40 12.14 -1.73
C VAL A 41 8.41 12.43 -3.23
N ASN A 42 9.52 12.12 -3.92
CA ASN A 42 9.71 12.46 -5.34
C ASN A 42 9.05 11.42 -6.27
N ALA A 43 7.74 11.28 -6.18
CA ALA A 43 6.97 10.37 -7.01
C ALA A 43 5.50 10.78 -7.13
N HIS A 44 4.87 10.31 -8.21
CA HIS A 44 3.44 10.40 -8.42
C HIS A 44 2.82 9.00 -8.35
N PHE A 45 1.65 8.91 -7.74
CA PHE A 45 1.03 7.63 -7.44
C PHE A 45 -0.37 7.52 -8.04
N VAL A 46 -0.64 6.35 -8.62
CA VAL A 46 -2.00 5.82 -8.72
C VAL A 46 -2.33 5.21 -7.36
N VAL A 47 -3.34 5.73 -6.68
CA VAL A 47 -3.68 5.29 -5.32
C VAL A 47 -4.96 4.45 -5.30
N GLU A 48 -4.91 3.23 -4.77
CA GLU A 48 -6.09 2.42 -4.40
C GLU A 48 -6.06 2.14 -2.89
N ASN A 49 -6.89 2.84 -2.13
CA ASN A 49 -6.85 2.78 -0.67
C ASN A 49 -7.62 1.60 -0.06
N HIS A 50 -8.24 0.77 -0.89
CA HIS A 50 -8.84 -0.49 -0.51
C HIS A 50 -7.91 -1.67 -0.86
N SER A 51 -8.02 -2.74 -0.09
CA SER A 51 -7.24 -3.95 -0.25
C SER A 51 -7.96 -5.03 -1.05
N ASN A 52 -7.24 -6.09 -1.36
CA ASN A 52 -7.78 -7.32 -1.95
C ASN A 52 -8.91 -7.96 -1.15
N ASP A 53 -8.95 -7.75 0.17
CA ASP A 53 -10.04 -8.25 1.02
C ASP A 53 -11.36 -7.49 0.83
N ASP A 54 -11.28 -6.21 0.48
CA ASP A 54 -12.46 -5.38 0.20
C ASP A 54 -13.15 -5.77 -1.12
N TYR A 55 -12.44 -6.48 -2.00
CA TYR A 55 -12.93 -6.91 -3.32
C TYR A 55 -12.77 -8.40 -3.60
N LEU A 56 -12.59 -9.26 -2.59
CA LEU A 56 -12.50 -10.72 -2.79
C LEU A 56 -11.41 -11.14 -3.80
N GLY A 57 -10.18 -10.68 -3.58
CA GLY A 57 -9.00 -11.09 -4.35
C GLY A 57 -8.97 -10.55 -5.77
N ARG A 58 -9.41 -11.33 -6.76
CA ARG A 58 -9.18 -11.00 -8.19
C ARG A 58 -9.83 -9.70 -8.64
N LEU A 59 -11.00 -9.33 -8.09
CA LEU A 59 -11.66 -8.08 -8.48
C LEU A 59 -10.87 -6.84 -8.02
N TRP A 60 -10.02 -6.95 -7.00
CA TRP A 60 -9.10 -5.88 -6.63
C TRP A 60 -8.08 -5.62 -7.74
N LEU A 61 -7.53 -6.68 -8.33
CA LEU A 61 -6.62 -6.54 -9.47
C LEU A 61 -7.30 -5.90 -10.68
N ASP A 62 -8.55 -6.29 -10.96
CA ASP A 62 -9.33 -5.69 -12.04
C ASP A 62 -9.58 -4.19 -11.78
N ARG A 63 -9.84 -3.82 -10.53
CA ARG A 63 -9.92 -2.40 -10.12
C ARG A 63 -8.61 -1.65 -10.33
N LEU A 64 -7.47 -2.23 -9.95
CA LEU A 64 -6.16 -1.62 -10.19
C LEU A 64 -5.93 -1.38 -11.68
N LYS A 65 -6.22 -2.39 -12.52
CA LYS A 65 -6.11 -2.31 -13.98
C LYS A 65 -7.02 -1.21 -14.54
N GLN A 66 -8.26 -1.11 -14.07
CA GLN A 66 -9.17 -0.04 -14.49
C GLN A 66 -8.67 1.35 -14.07
N ARG A 67 -8.22 1.52 -12.83
CA ARG A 67 -7.64 2.80 -12.35
C ARG A 67 -6.45 3.24 -13.20
N ILE A 68 -5.55 2.33 -13.49
CA ILE A 68 -4.37 2.58 -14.33
C ILE A 68 -4.78 2.92 -15.76
N TRP A 69 -5.74 2.19 -16.32
CA TRP A 69 -6.30 2.51 -17.63
C TRP A 69 -6.82 3.95 -17.67
N HIS A 70 -7.57 4.39 -16.66
CA HIS A 70 -8.04 5.77 -16.58
C HIS A 70 -6.90 6.79 -16.43
N VAL A 71 -5.80 6.44 -15.75
CA VAL A 71 -4.63 7.33 -15.62
C VAL A 71 -3.90 7.46 -16.95
N ASN A 72 -3.65 6.35 -17.65
CA ASN A 72 -2.93 6.31 -18.92
C ASN A 72 -3.71 7.00 -20.05
N ASN A 73 -5.05 6.95 -20.03
CA ASN A 73 -5.89 7.54 -21.07
C ASN A 73 -6.26 9.01 -20.81
N ARG A 74 -5.74 9.65 -19.75
CA ARG A 74 -5.93 11.08 -19.53
C ARG A 74 -4.82 11.88 -20.22
N PRO A 75 -5.13 12.81 -21.15
CA PRO A 75 -4.12 13.57 -21.88
C PRO A 75 -3.11 14.30 -20.99
N ARG A 76 -3.55 14.83 -19.85
CA ARG A 76 -2.69 15.56 -18.89
C ARG A 76 -1.66 14.69 -18.17
N ASN A 77 -1.77 13.36 -18.23
CA ASN A 77 -0.85 12.43 -17.57
C ASN A 77 0.15 11.81 -18.55
N SER A 78 0.08 12.11 -19.85
CA SER A 78 0.83 11.40 -20.90
C SER A 78 2.37 11.51 -20.77
N ALA A 79 2.85 12.53 -20.07
CA ALA A 79 4.27 12.77 -19.83
C ALA A 79 4.69 12.59 -18.36
N ILE A 80 3.80 12.09 -17.49
CA ILE A 80 4.07 11.96 -16.05
C ILE A 80 4.32 10.49 -15.74
N ASP A 81 5.54 10.17 -15.30
CA ASP A 81 5.86 8.87 -14.71
C ASP A 81 5.12 8.70 -13.39
N TRP A 82 4.62 7.49 -13.14
CA TRP A 82 3.85 7.18 -11.96
C TRP A 82 4.11 5.76 -11.47
N ASP A 83 3.93 5.61 -10.16
CA ASP A 83 4.04 4.39 -9.38
C ASP A 83 2.68 3.98 -8.81
N LEU A 84 2.59 2.77 -8.28
CA LEU A 84 1.37 2.27 -7.64
C LEU A 84 1.49 2.43 -6.11
N PHE A 85 0.41 2.86 -5.47
CA PHE A 85 0.28 2.86 -4.02
C PHE A 85 -1.06 2.24 -3.64
N THR A 86 -1.06 1.14 -2.91
CA THR A 86 -2.31 0.43 -2.60
C THR A 86 -2.30 -0.19 -1.22
N ALA A 87 -3.48 -0.38 -0.63
CA ALA A 87 -3.62 -1.26 0.52
C ALA A 87 -3.54 -2.73 0.07
N LEU A 88 -3.10 -3.60 0.99
CA LEU A 88 -3.03 -5.05 0.80
C LEU A 88 -3.43 -5.76 2.10
N CYS A 89 -4.14 -6.87 1.99
CA CYS A 89 -4.41 -7.82 3.06
C CYS A 89 -3.58 -9.08 2.77
N PRO A 90 -2.71 -9.53 3.70
CA PRO A 90 -1.83 -10.67 3.49
C PRO A 90 -2.56 -12.00 3.72
N SER A 91 -3.76 -12.15 3.14
CA SER A 91 -4.56 -13.38 3.24
C SER A 91 -3.96 -14.47 2.35
N ILE A 92 -4.06 -15.72 2.81
CA ILE A 92 -3.64 -16.93 2.08
C ILE A 92 -4.84 -17.82 1.71
N GLU A 93 -6.04 -17.25 1.77
CA GLU A 93 -7.27 -17.94 1.38
C GLU A 93 -7.32 -18.21 -0.12
N LEU A 94 -7.94 -19.31 -0.54
CA LEU A 94 -7.94 -19.76 -1.93
C LEU A 94 -8.42 -18.68 -2.93
N THR A 95 -9.40 -17.88 -2.55
CA THR A 95 -9.96 -16.81 -3.39
C THR A 95 -9.30 -15.45 -3.18
N ASN A 96 -8.42 -15.33 -2.18
CA ASN A 96 -7.80 -14.08 -1.76
C ASN A 96 -6.33 -14.28 -1.31
N ASN A 97 -5.56 -15.04 -2.08
CA ASN A 97 -4.16 -15.32 -1.77
C ASN A 97 -3.27 -14.18 -2.28
N PHE A 98 -2.66 -13.41 -1.37
CA PHE A 98 -1.84 -12.27 -1.73
C PHE A 98 -0.58 -12.65 -2.54
N ILE A 99 -0.06 -13.87 -2.35
CA ILE A 99 1.10 -14.37 -3.10
C ILE A 99 0.69 -14.52 -4.57
N ASP A 100 -0.43 -15.20 -4.83
CA ASP A 100 -0.95 -15.42 -6.18
C ASP A 100 -1.30 -14.09 -6.86
N LEU A 101 -1.87 -13.15 -6.10
CA LEU A 101 -2.21 -11.81 -6.62
C LEU A 101 -0.96 -11.01 -7.01
N LEU A 102 0.08 -11.03 -6.18
CA LEU A 102 1.32 -10.29 -6.45
C LEU A 102 2.24 -10.98 -7.46
N ASN A 103 2.00 -12.26 -7.76
CA ASN A 103 2.61 -13.01 -8.86
C ASN A 103 1.83 -12.91 -10.19
N ASP A 104 0.71 -12.17 -10.24
CA ASP A 104 0.02 -11.93 -11.52
C ASP A 104 0.94 -11.17 -12.49
N PRO A 105 0.93 -11.47 -13.81
CA PRO A 105 1.76 -10.79 -14.80
C PRO A 105 1.61 -9.27 -14.83
N PHE A 106 0.49 -8.73 -14.35
CA PHE A 106 0.30 -7.30 -14.14
C PHE A 106 1.42 -6.65 -13.30
N PHE A 107 2.05 -7.42 -12.42
CA PHE A 107 3.09 -6.95 -11.51
C PHE A 107 4.52 -7.29 -11.96
N ASP A 108 4.73 -7.83 -13.16
CA ASP A 108 6.06 -8.26 -13.64
C ASP A 108 7.05 -7.08 -13.71
N ASP A 109 6.57 -5.91 -14.15
CA ASP A 109 7.37 -4.69 -14.29
C ASP A 109 7.50 -3.85 -13.01
N TYR A 110 7.00 -4.38 -11.88
CA TYR A 110 7.00 -3.69 -10.60
C TYR A 110 8.01 -4.24 -9.61
N GLU A 111 8.82 -3.34 -9.07
CA GLU A 111 9.49 -3.48 -7.78
C GLU A 111 8.45 -3.27 -6.66
N LYS A 112 8.28 -4.26 -5.78
CA LYS A 112 7.18 -4.31 -4.80
C LYS A 112 7.71 -3.98 -3.41
N HIS A 113 7.20 -2.93 -2.79
CA HIS A 113 7.57 -2.50 -1.44
C HIS A 113 6.40 -2.73 -0.48
N ILE A 114 6.52 -3.74 0.38
CA ILE A 114 5.46 -4.16 1.30
C ILE A 114 5.72 -3.61 2.70
N PHE A 115 4.91 -2.66 3.13
CA PHE A 115 4.92 -2.08 4.47
C PHE A 115 4.01 -2.90 5.38
N LEU A 116 4.61 -3.65 6.30
CA LEU A 116 3.92 -4.48 7.29
C LEU A 116 3.62 -3.64 8.54
N ILE A 117 2.39 -3.19 8.69
CA ILE A 117 1.95 -2.42 9.86
C ILE A 117 1.65 -3.40 11.00
N LYS A 118 2.49 -3.38 12.04
CA LYS A 118 2.43 -4.40 13.10
C LYS A 118 1.17 -4.29 13.94
N TYR A 119 0.79 -3.10 14.39
CA TYR A 119 -0.40 -2.94 15.24
C TYR A 119 -1.51 -2.17 14.53
N LYS A 120 -2.77 -2.51 14.83
CA LYS A 120 -3.92 -1.62 14.53
C LYS A 120 -3.74 -0.29 15.29
N TRP A 121 -4.31 0.81 14.79
CA TRP A 121 -4.22 2.14 15.41
C TRP A 121 -4.62 2.17 16.90
N GLU A 122 -5.56 1.31 17.33
CA GLU A 122 -5.97 1.14 18.74
C GLU A 122 -5.22 0.02 19.51
N HIS A 123 -4.20 -0.63 18.92
CA HIS A 123 -3.44 -1.78 19.48
C HIS A 123 -4.25 -3.04 19.82
N HIS A 124 -5.54 -3.08 19.52
CA HIS A 124 -6.40 -4.20 19.86
C HIS A 124 -6.14 -5.47 19.00
N ALA A 125 -5.28 -5.36 17.99
CA ALA A 125 -4.87 -6.48 17.14
C ALA A 125 -3.45 -6.30 16.57
N GLU A 126 -2.73 -7.40 16.42
CA GLU A 126 -1.33 -7.47 15.99
C GLU A 126 -1.16 -8.33 14.73
N LEU A 127 -0.38 -7.81 13.77
CA LEU A 127 0.03 -8.52 12.57
C LEU A 127 1.04 -9.56 12.99
N ILE A 128 0.73 -10.83 12.76
CA ILE A 128 1.66 -11.91 13.06
C ILE A 128 2.73 -11.94 11.95
N ILE A 129 3.67 -10.99 12.02
CA ILE A 129 4.73 -10.77 11.01
C ILE A 129 5.53 -12.04 10.76
N LYS A 130 5.80 -12.83 11.81
CA LYS A 130 6.48 -14.12 11.70
C LYS A 130 5.81 -15.12 10.76
N ASN A 131 4.51 -14.99 10.50
CA ASN A 131 3.78 -15.85 9.55
C ASN A 131 3.87 -15.33 8.11
N ILE A 132 4.12 -14.02 7.93
CA ILE A 132 4.14 -13.37 6.61
C ILE A 132 5.56 -13.38 6.03
N LEU A 133 6.58 -13.10 6.84
CA LEU A 133 7.97 -13.00 6.36
C LEU A 133 8.45 -14.24 5.58
N PRO A 134 8.15 -15.49 6.00
CA PRO A 134 8.56 -16.68 5.24
C PRO A 134 7.89 -16.81 3.87
N LEU A 135 6.79 -16.09 3.62
CA LEU A 135 6.04 -16.13 2.38
C LEU A 135 6.56 -15.13 1.34
N LEU A 136 7.12 -14.00 1.78
CA LEU A 136 7.57 -12.93 0.88
C LEU A 136 8.62 -13.33 -0.16
N PRO A 137 9.58 -14.25 0.13
CA PRO A 137 10.52 -14.74 -0.88
C PRO A 137 9.87 -15.44 -2.09
N GLN A 138 8.59 -15.84 -1.99
CA GLN A 138 7.83 -16.43 -3.10
C GLN A 138 7.31 -15.39 -4.10
N ILE A 139 7.54 -14.11 -3.85
CA ILE A 139 7.08 -12.99 -4.68
C ILE A 139 8.32 -12.26 -5.23
N PRO A 140 8.53 -12.24 -6.55
CA PRO A 140 9.72 -11.67 -7.15
C PRO A 140 9.75 -10.14 -7.02
N ASN A 141 10.97 -9.59 -6.93
CA ASN A 141 11.26 -8.16 -6.79
C ASN A 141 10.57 -7.52 -5.57
N THR A 142 10.50 -8.27 -4.46
CA THR A 142 9.81 -7.82 -3.24
C THR A 142 10.78 -7.37 -2.17
N PHE A 143 10.54 -6.17 -1.66
CA PHE A 143 11.17 -5.57 -0.48
C PHE A 143 10.11 -5.39 0.59
N HIS A 144 10.51 -5.47 1.85
CA HIS A 144 9.57 -5.34 2.96
C HIS A 144 10.11 -4.47 4.08
N TYR A 145 9.19 -3.83 4.79
CA TYR A 145 9.48 -2.91 5.88
C TYR A 145 8.50 -3.16 7.02
N VAL A 146 9.00 -3.42 8.21
CA VAL A 146 8.16 -3.58 9.40
C VAL A 146 7.98 -2.22 10.08
N ILE A 147 6.74 -1.82 10.27
CA ILE A 147 6.38 -0.57 10.93
C ILE A 147 5.84 -0.90 12.33
N ASP A 148 6.67 -0.63 13.34
CA ASP A 148 6.40 -0.84 14.77
C ASP A 148 6.70 0.42 15.62
N HIS A 149 6.68 1.60 14.98
CA HIS A 149 7.07 2.87 15.61
C HIS A 149 6.06 3.40 16.62
N ASP A 150 4.95 2.69 16.81
CA ASP A 150 3.86 3.05 17.70
C ASP A 150 3.76 2.14 18.93
N ALA A 151 4.65 1.14 19.07
CA ALA A 151 4.58 0.10 20.11
C ALA A 151 4.45 0.64 21.55
N LEU A 152 5.07 1.79 21.83
CA LEU A 152 5.12 2.40 23.17
C LEU A 152 4.19 3.61 23.31
N ILE A 153 3.44 3.96 22.27
CA ILE A 153 2.54 5.12 22.29
C ILE A 153 1.19 4.67 22.86
N ILE A 154 0.59 5.47 23.74
CA ILE A 154 -0.70 5.15 24.37
C ILE A 154 -1.86 5.74 23.57
N ASP A 155 -1.72 6.99 23.10
CA ASP A 155 -2.76 7.72 22.39
C ASP A 155 -2.96 7.18 20.95
N PRO A 156 -4.19 6.81 20.55
CA PRO A 156 -4.47 6.27 19.21
C PRO A 156 -4.15 7.21 18.03
N ASP A 157 -4.30 8.52 18.19
CA ASP A 157 -4.04 9.49 17.12
C ASP A 157 -2.52 9.65 16.92
N ASP A 158 -1.78 9.73 18.03
CA ASP A 158 -0.30 9.78 18.00
C ASP A 158 0.30 8.52 17.36
N ARG A 159 -0.33 7.35 17.53
CA ARG A 159 0.10 6.09 16.88
C ARG A 159 -0.02 6.16 15.36
N THR A 160 -1.12 6.70 14.85
CA THR A 160 -1.33 6.85 13.40
C THR A 160 -0.34 7.85 12.80
N ILE A 161 -0.08 8.94 13.52
CA ILE A 161 0.96 9.92 13.17
C ILE A 161 2.33 9.25 13.11
N ALA A 162 2.74 8.51 14.14
CA ALA A 162 4.05 7.86 14.20
C ALA A 162 4.27 6.87 13.04
N LYS A 163 3.27 6.03 12.73
CA LYS A 163 3.32 5.11 11.58
C LYS A 163 3.48 5.85 10.26
N THR A 164 2.66 6.87 10.04
CA THR A 164 2.63 7.60 8.76
C THR A 164 3.91 8.40 8.53
N VAL A 165 4.51 8.96 9.59
CA VAL A 165 5.84 9.61 9.54
C VAL A 165 6.92 8.60 9.15
N GLU A 166 6.93 7.42 9.76
CA GLU A 166 7.94 6.41 9.41
C GLU A 166 7.78 5.90 7.98
N ILE A 167 6.54 5.59 7.56
CA ILE A 167 6.26 5.19 6.17
C ILE A 167 6.79 6.25 5.21
N LYS A 168 6.49 7.53 5.47
CA LYS A 168 6.98 8.64 4.67
C LYS A 168 8.51 8.69 4.62
N ARG A 169 9.18 8.54 5.76
CA ARG A 169 10.65 8.54 5.84
C ARG A 169 11.26 7.45 4.96
N ILE A 170 10.70 6.24 4.99
CA ILE A 170 11.14 5.13 4.15
C ILE A 170 10.85 5.43 2.67
N LEU A 171 9.68 5.97 2.34
CA LEU A 171 9.35 6.35 0.97
C LEU A 171 10.34 7.36 0.39
N GLN A 172 10.85 8.29 1.19
CA GLN A 172 11.90 9.24 0.76
C GLN A 172 13.21 8.54 0.37
N THR A 173 13.48 7.35 0.93
CA THR A 173 14.65 6.55 0.54
C THR A 173 14.38 5.73 -0.73
N ILE A 174 13.13 5.30 -0.93
CA ILE A 174 12.71 4.54 -2.11
C ILE A 174 12.60 5.47 -3.34
N PHE A 175 12.16 6.72 -3.13
CA PHE A 175 11.91 7.73 -4.15
C PHE A 175 12.73 9.00 -3.86
N PRO A 176 14.06 8.97 -4.12
CA PRO A 176 14.96 10.08 -3.85
C PRO A 176 14.72 11.31 -4.74
#